data_AF-A0A7Y6Y7G5-F1
#
_entry.id   AF-A0A7Y6Y7G5-F1
#
_cell.length_a   1.000
_cell.length_b   1.000
_cell.length_c   1.000
_cell.angle_alpha   90.00
_cell.angle_beta   90.00
_cell.angle_gamma   90.00
#
_symmetry.space_group_name_H-M   'P 1'
#
loop_
_entity.id
_entity.type
_entity.pdbx_description
1 polymer ?
#
loop_
_entity_poly.entity_id
_entity_poly.type
_entity_poly.pdbx_seq_one_letter_code
_entity_poly.pdbx_strand_id
1 'polypeptide(L)'
;MLKVRPDNLEEASFLIDLLRTSINDDRPFLAGCLLKEHHESFTNPQPKLVEEIYQVGGIDEDGEIYRGVVAVMPRLPSEDLKGCISTINSLLAEKPFFFESRRSAAQIWPHKTLEDRVIDTSLFALAGYRIPSSLSLITSYTGTEKVDGREVE
;
A
#
# COMPACT_ATOMS: atom_id res chain seq x y z
N MET A 1 10.76 0.46 16.70
CA MET A 1 11.05 1.85 16.33
C MET A 1 11.35 1.91 14.85
N LEU A 2 10.52 2.66 14.11
CA LEU A 2 10.69 2.94 12.69
C LEU A 2 12.05 3.55 12.37
N LYS A 3 12.64 3.09 11.27
CA LYS A 3 13.88 3.61 10.69
C LYS A 3 13.60 4.71 9.68
N VAL A 4 12.50 4.61 8.95
CA VAL A 4 12.05 5.65 8.02
C VAL A 4 11.21 6.67 8.78
N ARG A 5 11.58 7.95 8.68
CA ARG A 5 10.92 9.05 9.39
C ARG A 5 10.81 10.25 8.44
N PRO A 6 9.69 10.36 7.71
CA PRO A 6 9.42 11.55 6.91
C PRO A 6 9.38 12.80 7.81
N ASP A 7 9.82 13.93 7.28
CA ASP A 7 9.88 15.22 7.99
C ASP A 7 8.47 15.76 8.28
N ASN A 8 7.51 15.47 7.41
CA ASN A 8 6.09 15.85 7.57
C ASN A 8 5.30 14.82 8.40
N LEU A 9 5.75 14.58 9.64
CA LEU A 9 5.22 13.53 10.51
C LEU A 9 3.69 13.55 10.68
N GLU A 10 3.07 14.73 10.75
CA GLU A 10 1.61 14.85 10.89
C GLU A 10 0.88 14.23 9.70
N GLU A 11 1.30 14.53 8.48
CA GLU A 11 0.70 13.98 7.26
C GLU A 11 1.07 12.50 7.07
N ALA A 12 2.32 12.14 7.37
CA ALA A 12 2.80 10.77 7.26
C ALA A 12 2.15 9.82 8.28
N SER A 13 1.69 10.36 9.43
CA SER A 13 1.06 9.57 10.51
C SER A 13 -0.14 8.76 10.01
N PHE A 14 -0.98 9.35 9.15
CA PHE A 14 -2.14 8.67 8.58
C PHE A 14 -1.74 7.38 7.86
N LEU A 15 -0.73 7.43 7.00
CA LEU A 15 -0.28 6.28 6.22
C LEU A 15 0.42 5.23 7.09
N ILE A 16 1.18 5.68 8.09
CA ILE A 16 1.81 4.78 9.07
C ILE A 16 0.73 4.05 9.88
N ASP A 17 -0.32 4.74 10.30
CA ASP A 17 -1.42 4.17 11.06
C ASP A 17 -2.31 3.25 10.21
N LEU A 18 -2.53 3.57 8.93
CA LEU A 18 -3.17 2.69 7.96
C LEU A 18 -2.41 1.35 7.83
N LEU A 19 -1.09 1.42 7.63
CA LEU A 19 -0.25 0.23 7.51
C LEU A 19 -0.25 -0.56 8.82
N ARG A 20 -0.10 0.11 9.96
CA ARG A 20 -0.15 -0.51 11.29
C ARG A 20 -1.48 -1.24 11.51
N THR A 21 -2.60 -0.59 11.19
CA THR A 21 -3.94 -1.19 11.32
C THR A 21 -4.08 -2.41 10.42
N SER A 22 -3.66 -2.30 9.15
CA SER A 22 -3.69 -3.43 8.21
C SER A 22 -2.85 -4.62 8.69
N ILE A 23 -1.67 -4.37 9.27
CA ILE A 23 -0.80 -5.39 9.85
C ILE A 23 -1.42 -6.04 11.10
N ASN A 24 -2.09 -5.26 11.95
CA ASN A 24 -2.71 -5.75 13.18
C ASN A 24 -3.99 -6.53 12.90
N ASP A 25 -4.74 -6.13 11.87
CA ASP A 25 -5.92 -6.83 11.39
C ASP A 25 -5.59 -7.99 10.44
N ASP A 26 -4.31 -8.26 10.17
CA ASP A 26 -3.87 -9.31 9.24
C ASP A 26 -4.54 -9.17 7.85
N ARG A 27 -4.70 -7.92 7.39
CA ARG A 27 -5.25 -7.58 6.07
C ARG A 27 -4.12 -7.56 5.06
N PRO A 28 -4.20 -8.34 3.96
CA PRO A 28 -3.17 -8.30 2.93
C PRO A 28 -3.15 -6.92 2.26
N PHE A 29 -1.96 -6.42 1.96
CA PHE A 29 -1.81 -5.18 1.21
C PHE A 29 -0.54 -5.17 0.37
N LEU A 30 -0.55 -4.32 -0.64
CA LEU A 30 0.58 -4.07 -1.52
C LEU A 30 0.97 -2.60 -1.43
N ALA A 31 2.27 -2.32 -1.34
CA ALA A 31 2.83 -0.98 -1.39
C ALA A 31 3.87 -0.89 -2.52
N GLY A 32 3.83 0.17 -3.33
CA GLY A 32 4.78 0.35 -4.42
C GLY A 32 4.73 1.72 -5.08
N CYS A 33 5.80 2.07 -5.79
CA CYS A 33 5.93 3.31 -6.56
C CYS A 33 5.31 3.15 -7.95
N LEU A 34 4.49 4.11 -8.37
CA LEU A 34 3.87 4.15 -9.69
C LEU A 34 4.86 4.58 -10.77
N LEU A 35 4.76 3.97 -11.95
CA LEU A 35 5.42 4.50 -13.15
C LEU A 35 4.93 5.92 -13.44
N LYS A 36 5.82 6.80 -13.91
CA LYS A 36 5.52 8.21 -14.20
C LYS A 36 4.31 8.38 -15.13
N GLU A 37 4.20 7.54 -16.15
CA GLU A 37 3.06 7.50 -17.09
C GLU A 37 1.71 7.13 -16.46
N HIS A 38 1.74 6.52 -15.26
CA HIS A 38 0.54 6.14 -14.51
C HIS A 38 0.18 7.10 -13.37
N HIS A 39 0.96 8.17 -13.16
CA HIS A 39 0.74 9.14 -12.08
C HIS A 39 -0.63 9.82 -12.14
N GLU A 40 -1.15 10.07 -13.35
CA GLU A 40 -2.45 10.71 -13.59
C GLU A 40 -3.57 9.73 -13.93
N SER A 41 -3.23 8.56 -14.49
CA SER A 41 -4.22 7.59 -15.00
C SER A 41 -4.68 6.57 -13.97
N PHE A 42 -4.09 6.54 -12.78
CA PHE A 42 -4.51 5.66 -11.68
C PHE A 42 -5.82 6.15 -11.02
N THR A 43 -6.85 6.47 -11.79
CA THR A 43 -8.06 7.14 -11.27
C THR A 43 -9.20 6.19 -10.90
N ASN A 44 -9.13 4.91 -11.29
CA ASN A 44 -10.18 3.95 -10.96
C ASN A 44 -9.64 2.51 -10.99
N PRO A 45 -9.00 2.06 -9.91
CA PRO A 45 -8.60 0.66 -9.83
C PRO A 45 -9.84 -0.23 -9.87
N GLN A 46 -9.78 -1.32 -10.64
CA GLN A 46 -10.92 -2.21 -10.79
C GLN A 46 -11.37 -2.69 -9.39
N PRO A 47 -12.60 -2.37 -8.94
CA PRO A 47 -13.04 -2.59 -7.56
C PRO A 47 -13.10 -4.07 -7.17
N LYS A 48 -12.97 -4.99 -8.15
CA LYS A 48 -12.95 -6.43 -7.91
C LYS A 48 -11.63 -6.96 -7.36
N LEU A 49 -10.54 -6.20 -7.45
CA LEU A 49 -9.19 -6.70 -7.11
C LEU A 49 -8.67 -6.20 -5.75
N VAL A 50 -9.31 -5.17 -5.19
CA VAL A 50 -8.84 -4.38 -4.04
C VAL A 50 -10.01 -3.77 -3.29
N GLU A 51 -9.98 -3.80 -1.96
CA GLU A 51 -11.01 -3.17 -1.12
C GLU A 51 -10.80 -1.67 -1.04
N GLU A 52 -9.55 -1.24 -0.89
CA GLU A 52 -9.19 0.16 -0.69
C GLU A 52 -7.87 0.45 -1.39
N ILE A 53 -7.76 1.61 -2.03
CA ILE A 53 -6.49 2.09 -2.58
C ILE A 53 -6.25 3.53 -2.16
N TYR A 54 -5.03 3.75 -1.66
CA TYR A 54 -4.50 5.03 -1.25
C TYR A 54 -3.37 5.43 -2.19
N GLN A 55 -3.54 6.53 -2.91
CA GLN A 55 -2.43 7.15 -3.63
C GLN A 55 -1.64 8.04 -2.68
N VAL A 56 -0.34 7.90 -2.74
CA VAL A 56 0.62 8.60 -1.88
C VAL A 56 1.52 9.43 -2.76
N GLY A 57 1.80 10.66 -2.35
CA GLY A 57 2.81 11.52 -2.94
C GLY A 57 3.92 11.81 -1.95
N GLY A 58 5.06 12.24 -2.45
CA GLY A 58 6.14 12.67 -1.58
C GLY A 58 7.36 13.11 -2.36
N ILE A 59 8.37 13.46 -1.59
CA ILE A 59 9.71 13.79 -2.05
C ILE A 59 10.66 12.80 -1.39
N ASP A 60 11.64 12.28 -2.13
CA ASP A 60 12.68 11.42 -1.57
C ASP A 60 13.85 12.22 -0.99
N GLU A 61 14.88 11.55 -0.50
CA GLU A 61 16.09 12.16 0.04
C GLU A 61 16.92 12.95 -1.00
N ASP A 62 16.76 12.63 -2.29
CA ASP A 62 17.42 13.31 -3.40
C ASP A 62 16.64 14.53 -3.90
N GLY A 63 15.44 14.78 -3.35
CA GLY A 63 14.57 15.88 -3.75
C GLY A 63 13.66 15.55 -4.94
N GLU A 64 13.60 14.29 -5.37
CA GLU A 64 12.77 13.88 -6.50
C GLU A 64 11.34 13.57 -6.04
N ILE A 65 10.36 14.00 -6.85
CA ILE A 65 8.95 13.73 -6.60
C ILE A 65 8.64 12.30 -6.99
N TYR A 66 8.00 11.57 -6.07
CA TYR A 66 7.46 10.24 -6.34
C TYR A 66 5.95 10.20 -6.13
N ARG A 67 5.33 9.18 -6.72
CA ARG A 67 3.96 8.77 -6.39
C ARG A 67 3.94 7.27 -6.12
N GLY A 68 3.38 6.91 -4.99
CA GLY A 68 3.19 5.52 -4.58
C GLY A 68 1.72 5.18 -4.43
N VAL A 69 1.47 3.89 -4.21
CA VAL A 69 0.16 3.35 -3.96
C VAL A 69 0.22 2.34 -2.83
N VAL A 70 -0.75 2.41 -1.92
CA VAL A 70 -1.06 1.34 -0.97
C VAL A 70 -2.41 0.75 -1.39
N ALA A 71 -2.42 -0.52 -1.77
CA ALA A 71 -3.60 -1.27 -2.16
C ALA A 71 -3.92 -2.33 -1.11
N VAL A 72 -5.01 -2.13 -0.36
CA VAL A 72 -5.52 -3.10 0.60
C VAL A 72 -6.41 -4.09 -0.13
N MET A 73 -6.12 -5.37 0.05
CA MET A 73 -6.76 -6.46 -0.66
C MET A 73 -7.77 -7.17 0.24
N PRO A 74 -8.83 -7.73 -0.35
CA PRO A 74 -9.73 -8.60 0.40
C PRO A 74 -8.98 -9.82 0.94
N ARG A 75 -9.48 -10.38 2.04
CA ARG A 75 -8.96 -11.64 2.59
C ARG A 75 -9.37 -12.80 1.68
N LEU A 76 -8.54 -13.08 0.69
CA LEU A 76 -8.72 -14.17 -0.28
C LEU A 76 -7.65 -15.27 -0.08
N PRO A 77 -7.89 -16.47 -0.62
CA PRO A 77 -6.84 -17.49 -0.77
C PRO A 77 -5.61 -16.92 -1.51
N SER A 78 -4.41 -17.41 -1.15
CA SER A 78 -3.14 -16.91 -1.70
C SER A 78 -3.02 -16.97 -3.22
N GLU A 79 -3.73 -17.88 -3.90
CA GLU A 79 -3.74 -17.98 -5.36
C GLU A 79 -4.49 -16.81 -6.02
N ASP A 80 -5.63 -16.42 -5.46
CA ASP A 80 -6.42 -15.29 -5.94
C ASP A 80 -5.69 -13.97 -5.69
N LEU A 81 -5.03 -13.84 -4.53
CA LEU A 81 -4.19 -12.67 -4.21
C LEU A 81 -3.07 -12.46 -5.22
N LYS A 82 -2.41 -13.54 -5.68
CA LYS A 82 -1.36 -13.47 -6.71
C LYS A 82 -1.90 -12.94 -8.05
N GLY A 83 -3.13 -13.31 -8.41
CA GLY A 83 -3.82 -12.77 -9.57
C GLY A 83 -3.98 -11.25 -9.47
N CYS A 84 -4.52 -10.76 -8.35
CA CYS A 84 -4.69 -9.33 -8.09
C CYS A 84 -3.35 -8.57 -8.13
N ILE A 85 -2.31 -9.11 -7.50
CA ILE A 85 -0.97 -8.51 -7.47
C ILE A 85 -0.41 -8.34 -8.89
N SER A 86 -0.54 -9.36 -9.75
CA SER A 86 -0.02 -9.32 -11.12
C SER A 86 -0.56 -8.13 -11.92
N THR A 87 -1.85 -7.84 -11.77
CA THR A 87 -2.49 -6.71 -12.45
C THR A 87 -2.00 -5.35 -11.95
N ILE A 88 -1.76 -5.22 -10.64
CA ILE A 88 -1.24 -3.96 -10.08
C ILE A 88 0.24 -3.80 -10.41
N ASN A 89 0.99 -4.90 -10.46
CA ASN A 89 2.44 -4.90 -10.68
C ASN A 89 2.86 -4.29 -12.01
N SER A 90 2.03 -4.39 -13.06
CA SER A 90 2.32 -3.74 -14.36
C SER A 90 2.29 -2.21 -14.31
N LEU A 91 1.74 -1.64 -13.24
CA LEU A 91 1.60 -0.18 -13.08
C LEU A 91 2.75 0.43 -12.25
N LEU A 92 3.64 -0.41 -11.71
CA LEU A 92 4.65 -0.01 -10.74
C LEU A 92 6.04 0.07 -11.37
N ALA A 93 6.80 1.07 -10.92
CA ALA A 93 8.14 1.35 -11.43
C ALA A 93 9.17 0.30 -10.99
N GLU A 94 8.99 -0.23 -9.78
CA GLU A 94 9.87 -1.24 -9.18
C GLU A 94 9.05 -2.34 -8.51
N LYS A 95 9.75 -3.38 -8.01
CA LYS A 95 9.11 -4.52 -7.37
C LYS A 95 8.33 -4.07 -6.12
N PRO A 96 6.99 -4.22 -6.09
CA PRO A 96 6.21 -3.85 -4.92
C PRO A 96 6.62 -4.68 -3.70
N PHE A 97 6.38 -4.09 -2.53
CA PHE A 97 6.31 -4.84 -1.31
C PHE A 97 4.89 -5.38 -1.13
N PHE A 98 4.77 -6.69 -0.89
CA PHE A 98 3.50 -7.35 -0.61
C PHE A 98 3.52 -7.95 0.79
N PHE A 99 2.59 -7.50 1.62
CA PHE A 99 2.29 -8.09 2.91
C PHE A 99 1.11 -9.04 2.74
N GLU A 100 1.35 -10.34 2.86
CA GLU A 100 0.30 -11.36 2.78
C GLU A 100 -0.39 -11.57 4.13
N SER A 101 0.41 -11.78 5.18
CA SER A 101 -0.06 -12.01 6.54
C SER A 101 1.08 -11.82 7.54
N ARG A 102 0.74 -11.62 8.81
CA ARG A 102 1.67 -11.63 9.95
C ARG A 102 2.40 -12.96 10.05
N ARG A 103 1.71 -14.08 9.77
CA ARG A 103 2.32 -15.42 9.81
C ARG A 103 3.42 -15.56 8.77
N SER A 104 3.16 -15.15 7.52
CA SER A 104 4.15 -15.17 6.44
C SER A 104 5.32 -14.22 6.76
N ALA A 105 5.03 -13.00 7.19
CA ALA A 105 6.06 -12.02 7.55
C ALA A 105 6.95 -12.46 8.73
N ALA A 106 6.38 -13.17 9.71
CA ALA A 106 7.13 -13.69 10.86
C ALA A 106 8.14 -14.80 10.51
N GLN A 107 8.02 -15.43 9.35
CA GLN A 107 9.03 -16.37 8.87
C GLN A 107 10.33 -15.67 8.45
N ILE A 108 10.23 -14.39 8.10
CA ILE A 108 11.34 -13.56 7.60
C ILE A 108 11.89 -12.69 8.73
N TRP A 109 11.01 -12.09 9.54
CA TRP A 109 11.40 -11.12 10.56
C TRP A 109 11.03 -11.56 11.98
N PRO A 110 11.85 -11.21 12.98
CA PRO A 110 11.50 -11.45 14.38
C PRO A 110 10.19 -10.76 14.76
N HIS A 111 9.31 -11.48 15.45
CA HIS A 111 7.99 -10.99 15.87
C HIS A 111 8.02 -9.61 16.55
N LYS A 112 9.02 -9.36 17.42
CA LYS A 112 9.17 -8.11 18.18
C LYS A 112 9.48 -6.87 17.33
N THR A 113 9.88 -7.05 16.07
CA THR A 113 10.21 -5.97 15.13
C THR A 113 9.39 -6.04 13.85
N LEU A 114 8.47 -7.01 13.74
CA LEU A 114 7.75 -7.31 12.50
C LEU A 114 7.01 -6.09 11.99
N GLU A 115 6.21 -5.45 12.85
CA GLU A 115 5.41 -4.28 12.47
C GLU A 115 6.30 -3.15 11.91
N ASP A 116 7.33 -2.74 12.67
CA ASP A 116 8.23 -1.67 12.23
C ASP A 116 8.91 -2.02 10.89
N ARG A 117 9.33 -3.28 10.70
CA ARG A 117 10.02 -3.72 9.47
C ARG A 117 9.10 -3.73 8.27
N VAL A 118 7.86 -4.17 8.46
CA VAL A 118 6.84 -4.14 7.42
C VAL A 118 6.54 -2.70 7.03
N ILE A 119 6.37 -1.80 8.01
CA ILE A 119 6.12 -0.38 7.75
C ILE A 119 7.31 0.25 7.04
N ASP A 120 8.54 0.11 7.56
CA ASP A 120 9.76 0.66 6.95
C ASP A 120 9.87 0.21 5.48
N THR A 121 9.68 -1.09 5.22
CA THR A 121 9.78 -1.67 3.87
C THR A 121 8.68 -1.15 2.95
N SER A 122 7.47 -0.95 3.48
CA SER A 122 6.35 -0.37 2.72
C SER A 122 6.65 1.08 2.33
N LEU A 123 7.19 1.87 3.26
CA LEU A 123 7.56 3.26 2.99
C LEU A 123 8.67 3.37 1.94
N PHE A 124 9.68 2.50 2.01
CA PHE A 124 10.68 2.37 0.94
C PHE A 124 10.03 2.03 -0.40
N ALA A 125 9.16 1.01 -0.45
CA ALA A 125 8.53 0.60 -1.70
C ALA A 125 7.69 1.71 -2.35
N LEU A 126 7.02 2.55 -1.55
CA LEU A 126 6.26 3.71 -2.05
C LEU A 126 7.14 4.74 -2.77
N ALA A 127 8.39 4.90 -2.33
CA ALA A 127 9.36 5.83 -2.89
C ALA A 127 10.34 5.14 -3.87
N GLY A 128 10.02 3.94 -4.38
CA GLY A 128 10.91 3.22 -5.29
C GLY A 128 12.23 2.82 -4.63
N TYR A 129 12.15 2.37 -3.37
CA TYR A 129 13.26 1.98 -2.49
C TYR A 129 14.28 3.08 -2.18
N ARG A 130 13.93 4.34 -2.41
CA ARG A 130 14.64 5.51 -1.86
C ARG A 130 14.10 5.87 -0.47
N ILE A 131 14.86 6.65 0.31
CA ILE A 131 14.36 7.14 1.61
C ILE A 131 13.36 8.28 1.35
N PRO A 132 12.07 8.15 1.74
CA PRO A 132 11.13 9.26 1.63
C PRO A 132 11.45 10.34 2.67
N SER A 133 11.65 11.58 2.22
CA SER A 133 11.80 12.76 3.08
C SER A 133 10.43 13.37 3.44
N SER A 134 9.45 13.29 2.54
CA SER A 134 8.05 13.64 2.81
C SER A 134 7.09 12.58 2.27
N LEU A 135 5.92 12.46 2.90
CA LEU A 135 4.90 11.49 2.53
C LEU A 135 3.51 12.04 2.85
N SER A 136 2.65 12.12 1.85
CA SER A 136 1.31 12.72 1.96
C SER A 136 0.28 11.88 1.20
N LEU A 137 -0.92 11.77 1.75
CA LEU A 137 -2.05 11.16 1.03
C LEU A 137 -2.51 12.11 -0.08
N ILE A 138 -2.57 11.63 -1.32
CA ILE A 138 -3.13 12.39 -2.45
C ILE A 138 -4.64 12.14 -2.55
N THR A 139 -5.03 10.87 -2.56
CA THR A 139 -6.43 10.44 -2.70
C THR A 139 -6.62 9.03 -2.18
N SER A 140 -7.85 8.68 -1.82
CA SER A 140 -8.24 7.34 -1.39
C SER A 140 -9.50 6.91 -2.13
N TYR A 141 -9.55 5.65 -2.54
CA TYR A 141 -10.68 5.01 -3.20
C TYR A 141 -11.09 3.79 -2.38
N THR A 142 -12.37 3.65 -2.09
CA THR A 142 -12.93 2.44 -1.47
C THR A 142 -13.79 1.75 -2.51
N GLY A 143 -13.50 0.48 -2.79
CA GLY A 143 -14.29 -0.38 -3.67
C GLY A 143 -15.62 -0.71 -3.02
N THR A 144 -16.56 0.24 -2.99
CA THR A 144 -17.94 -0.09 -2.63
C THR A 144 -18.61 -0.76 -3.81
N GLU A 145 -18.66 -2.10 -3.79
CA GLU A 145 -19.67 -2.83 -4.53
C GLU A 145 -21.04 -2.48 -3.92
N LYS A 146 -21.84 -1.63 -4.58
CA LYS A 146 -23.29 -1.68 -4.38
C LYS A 146 -23.78 -2.99 -4.99
N VAL A 147 -23.73 -4.08 -4.23
CA VAL A 147 -24.50 -5.29 -4.50
C VAL A 147 -25.69 -5.26 -3.55
N ASP A 148 -26.71 -4.48 -3.91
CA ASP A 148 -28.10 -4.94 -3.89
C ASP A 148 -29.03 -3.82 -4.36
N GLY A 149 -29.47 -3.93 -5.60
CA GLY A 149 -30.70 -3.31 -6.11
C GLY A 149 -31.84 -4.31 -6.16
N ARG A 150 -31.89 -5.28 -5.23
CA ARG A 150 -33.06 -6.12 -5.01
C ARG A 150 -33.84 -5.58 -3.81
N GLU A 151 -34.80 -4.70 -4.10
CA GLU A 151 -35.99 -4.66 -3.27
C GLU A 151 -36.71 -6.00 -3.42
N VAL A 152 -36.83 -6.73 -2.32
CA VAL A 152 -37.76 -7.85 -2.20
C VAL A 152 -39.04 -7.25 -1.63
N GLU A 153 -40.06 -7.09 -2.48
CA GLU A 153 -41.46 -7.27 -2.10
C GLU A 153 -42.01 -8.50 -2.83
#